data_AF-A0A258JDG0-F1
#
_entry.id   AF-A0A258JDG0-F1
#
_cell.length_a   1.000
_cell.length_b   1.000
_cell.length_c   1.000
_cell.angle_alpha   90.00
_cell.angle_beta   90.00
_cell.angle_gamma   90.00
#
_symmetry.space_group_name_H-M   'P 1'
#
loop_
_entity.id
_entity.type
_entity.pdbx_description
1 polymer ?
#
loop_
_entity_poly.entity_id
_entity_poly.type
_entity_poly.pdbx_seq_one_letter_code
_entity_poly.pdbx_strand_id
1 'polypeptide(L)'
;PRARLIHTGPALLGAIRRDGHFAGVHTTWFDLDRPKGKALIVDPKTGDVLGTKKMRGSKKGGHIEMTACDEPRTLVLGEGIEKVLAVWTAMHADGRDLSTTGFWSAADLGNIAGKAKEPVAHPTAKTPTGRVKRVPGPSPDLLAPAIDVPDLVQRLVLLGDSTSDRFSTECVMARAGTRYMRAGREIVVAWAPDEKDFDDLLREAA
;
A
#
# COMPACT_ATOMS: atom_id res chain seq x y z
N PRO A 1 16.01 -25.51 -10.71
CA PRO A 1 17.11 -24.63 -10.24
C PRO A 1 17.14 -24.63 -8.70
N ARG A 2 18.31 -24.79 -8.07
CA ARG A 2 18.43 -24.78 -6.61
C ARG A 2 18.35 -23.35 -6.10
N ALA A 3 17.55 -23.09 -5.06
CA ALA A 3 17.50 -21.77 -4.44
C ALA A 3 18.87 -21.39 -3.88
N ARG A 4 19.27 -20.13 -4.06
CA ARG A 4 20.52 -19.55 -3.54
C ARG A 4 20.19 -18.47 -2.52
N LEU A 5 20.90 -18.48 -1.39
CA LEU A 5 20.83 -17.41 -0.41
C LEU A 5 21.52 -16.15 -0.98
N ILE A 6 20.77 -15.06 -1.09
CA ILE A 6 21.30 -13.76 -1.55
C ILE A 6 21.54 -12.81 -0.37
N HIS A 7 20.69 -12.87 0.66
CA HIS A 7 20.74 -11.94 1.78
C HIS A 7 20.14 -12.56 3.04
N THR A 8 20.68 -12.16 4.19
CA THR A 8 20.19 -12.42 5.55
C THR A 8 20.37 -11.14 6.37
N GLY A 9 19.42 -10.84 7.25
CA GLY A 9 19.50 -9.67 8.11
C GLY A 9 18.18 -9.41 8.85
N PRO A 10 18.08 -8.27 9.56
CA PRO A 10 16.81 -7.80 10.10
C PRO A 10 15.78 -7.59 9.00
N ALA A 11 14.55 -8.02 9.25
CA ALA A 11 13.43 -7.79 8.34
C ALA A 11 12.14 -7.57 9.09
N LEU A 12 11.29 -6.70 8.56
CA LEU A 12 9.89 -6.65 8.92
C LEU A 12 9.10 -7.62 8.06
N LEU A 13 8.26 -8.40 8.73
CA LEU A 13 7.37 -9.38 8.12
C LEU A 13 5.93 -8.95 8.36
N GLY A 14 5.15 -8.84 7.30
CA GLY A 14 3.71 -8.58 7.36
C GLY A 14 2.94 -9.77 6.80
N ALA A 15 2.08 -10.38 7.64
CA ALA A 15 1.22 -11.48 7.21
C ALA A 15 0.08 -10.94 6.35
N ILE A 16 0.05 -11.36 5.08
CA ILE A 16 -1.04 -11.03 4.18
C ILE A 16 -2.16 -12.03 4.45
N ARG A 17 -3.33 -11.52 4.81
CA ARG A 17 -4.54 -12.31 5.00
C ARG A 17 -5.52 -12.05 3.86
N ARG A 18 -6.31 -13.07 3.53
CA ARG A 18 -7.45 -12.98 2.62
C ARG A 18 -8.50 -13.98 3.09
N ASP A 19 -9.75 -13.54 3.19
CA ASP A 19 -10.87 -14.38 3.65
C ASP A 19 -10.56 -15.07 5.00
N GLY A 20 -9.93 -14.36 5.93
CA GLY A 20 -9.53 -14.89 7.24
C GLY A 20 -8.30 -15.82 7.24
N HIS A 21 -7.78 -16.21 6.07
CA HIS A 21 -6.67 -17.15 5.93
C HIS A 21 -5.34 -16.47 5.59
N PHE A 22 -4.23 -17.11 5.94
CA PHE A 22 -2.90 -16.69 5.50
C PHE A 22 -2.76 -16.88 3.98
N ALA A 23 -2.50 -15.79 3.27
CA ALA A 23 -2.35 -15.78 1.81
C ALA A 23 -0.91 -15.56 1.36
N GLY A 24 -0.08 -14.98 2.20
CA GLY A 24 1.31 -14.69 1.90
C GLY A 24 2.02 -13.86 2.95
N VAL A 25 3.26 -13.51 2.66
CA VAL A 25 4.08 -12.65 3.52
C VAL A 25 4.72 -11.53 2.69
N HIS A 26 4.59 -10.33 3.23
CA HIS A 26 5.40 -9.17 2.86
C HIS A 26 6.68 -9.17 3.69
N THR A 27 7.81 -8.98 3.05
CA THR A 27 9.12 -8.89 3.72
C THR A 27 9.81 -7.61 3.26
N THR A 28 10.17 -6.73 4.19
CA THR A 28 11.09 -5.61 3.95
C THR A 28 12.36 -5.85 4.74
N TRP A 29 13.52 -5.91 4.08
CA TRP A 29 14.82 -6.02 4.74
C TRP A 29 15.32 -4.64 5.18
N PHE A 30 15.88 -4.58 6.38
CA PHE A 30 16.37 -3.35 6.98
C PHE A 30 17.86 -3.40 7.31
N ASP A 31 18.44 -2.22 7.28
CA ASP A 31 19.80 -1.90 7.68
C ASP A 31 19.73 -0.53 8.37
N LEU A 32 19.75 -0.53 9.70
CA LEU A 32 19.55 0.67 10.52
C LEU A 32 20.75 1.63 10.46
N ASP A 33 21.90 1.17 9.95
CA ASP A 33 23.07 2.01 9.72
C ASP A 33 22.93 2.86 8.44
N ARG A 34 21.86 2.63 7.66
CA ARG A 34 21.59 3.35 6.41
C ARG A 34 20.47 4.40 6.57
N PRO A 35 20.55 5.51 5.83
CA PRO A 35 19.45 6.48 5.74
C PRO A 35 18.13 5.80 5.32
N LYS A 36 17.03 6.14 6.00
CA LYS A 36 15.70 5.54 5.85
C LYS A 36 15.64 4.01 6.09
N GLY A 37 16.70 3.41 6.65
CA GLY A 37 16.72 2.05 7.17
C GLY A 37 16.65 0.91 6.15
N LYS A 38 16.65 1.18 4.83
CA LYS A 38 16.48 0.15 3.79
C LYS A 38 17.79 -0.57 3.50
N ALA A 39 17.80 -1.91 3.59
CA ALA A 39 18.97 -2.73 3.29
C ALA A 39 19.43 -2.59 1.84
N LEU A 40 20.73 -2.48 1.58
CA LEU A 40 21.28 -2.60 0.23
C LEU A 40 21.51 -4.07 -0.09
N ILE A 41 20.72 -4.62 -1.02
CA ILE A 41 20.83 -6.02 -1.44
C ILE A 41 21.44 -6.06 -2.83
N VAL A 42 22.59 -6.71 -2.98
CA VAL A 42 23.30 -6.86 -4.26
C VAL A 42 23.37 -8.33 -4.63
N ASP A 43 23.02 -8.69 -5.87
CA ASP A 43 23.27 -10.04 -6.37
C ASP A 43 24.78 -10.24 -6.54
N PRO A 44 25.41 -11.20 -5.84
CA PRO A 44 26.87 -11.34 -5.88
C PRO A 44 27.40 -11.90 -7.21
N LYS A 45 26.54 -12.34 -8.13
CA LYS A 45 26.94 -12.81 -9.47
C LYS A 45 26.86 -11.71 -10.51
N THR A 46 25.79 -10.94 -10.52
CA THR A 46 25.54 -9.93 -11.56
C THR A 46 25.96 -8.53 -11.13
N GLY A 47 26.07 -8.29 -9.82
CA GLY A 47 26.27 -6.96 -9.26
C GLY A 47 24.98 -6.13 -9.21
N ASP A 48 23.83 -6.71 -9.59
CA ASP A 48 22.57 -5.97 -9.64
C ASP A 48 22.05 -5.64 -8.24
N VAL A 49 21.57 -4.41 -8.07
CA VAL A 49 20.83 -4.01 -6.86
C VAL A 49 19.42 -4.61 -6.93
N LEU A 50 19.08 -5.43 -5.95
CA LEU A 50 17.78 -6.06 -5.82
C LEU A 50 16.86 -5.23 -4.93
N GLY A 51 15.55 -5.29 -5.23
CA GLY A 51 14.54 -4.67 -4.38
C GLY A 51 14.56 -5.21 -2.95
N THR A 52 14.49 -4.29 -1.98
CA THR A 52 14.49 -4.58 -0.53
C THR A 52 13.21 -5.23 -0.04
N LYS A 53 12.12 -5.01 -0.78
CA LYS A 53 10.81 -5.60 -0.52
C LYS A 53 10.66 -6.90 -1.33
N LYS A 54 10.16 -7.95 -0.70
CA LYS A 54 9.82 -9.24 -1.32
C LYS A 54 8.44 -9.68 -0.86
N MET A 55 7.72 -10.31 -1.79
CA MET A 55 6.42 -10.93 -1.52
C MET A 55 6.53 -12.43 -1.79
N ARG A 56 5.96 -13.23 -0.90
CA ARG A 56 5.76 -14.68 -1.09
C ARG A 56 4.29 -15.02 -0.89
N GLY A 57 3.75 -15.90 -1.73
CA GLY A 57 2.31 -16.16 -1.77
C GLY A 57 1.55 -15.14 -2.62
N SER A 58 0.24 -15.00 -2.38
CA SER A 58 -0.67 -14.17 -3.16
C SER A 58 -1.06 -12.90 -2.40
N LYS A 59 -0.64 -11.73 -2.88
CA LYS A 59 -1.11 -10.43 -2.40
C LYS A 59 -2.50 -10.05 -2.92
N LYS A 60 -2.92 -10.61 -4.06
CA LYS A 60 -4.13 -10.19 -4.76
C LYS A 60 -5.37 -10.36 -3.89
N GLY A 61 -6.03 -9.25 -3.58
CA GLY A 61 -7.21 -9.18 -2.72
C GLY A 61 -6.95 -9.46 -1.24
N GLY A 62 -5.69 -9.60 -0.83
CA GLY A 62 -5.33 -9.70 0.57
C GLY A 62 -4.80 -8.38 1.11
N HIS A 63 -4.80 -8.24 2.42
CA HIS A 63 -4.31 -7.09 3.15
C HIS A 63 -3.46 -7.53 4.35
N ILE A 64 -2.73 -6.60 4.93
CA ILE A 64 -1.99 -6.79 6.19
C ILE A 64 -2.64 -5.90 7.22
N GLU A 65 -3.05 -6.48 8.34
CA GLU A 65 -3.64 -5.74 9.46
C GLU A 65 -2.51 -5.24 10.36
N MET A 66 -2.42 -3.92 10.52
CA MET A 66 -1.41 -3.29 11.38
C MET A 66 -1.82 -3.41 12.86
N THR A 67 -3.12 -3.37 13.11
CA THR A 67 -3.73 -3.52 14.43
C THR A 67 -4.97 -4.40 14.31
N ALA A 68 -5.21 -5.22 15.34
CA ALA A 68 -6.42 -6.00 15.42
C ALA A 68 -7.64 -5.08 15.63
N CYS A 69 -8.67 -5.26 14.81
CA CYS A 69 -9.96 -4.60 14.95
C CYS A 69 -11.00 -5.49 14.26
N ASP A 70 -11.79 -6.22 15.04
CA ASP A 70 -12.72 -7.22 14.50
C ASP A 70 -13.91 -6.57 13.78
N GLU A 71 -14.38 -5.42 14.28
CA GLU A 71 -15.55 -4.69 13.75
C GLU A 71 -15.22 -3.22 13.42
N PRO A 72 -14.38 -2.95 12.40
CA PRO A 72 -13.99 -1.60 12.07
C PRO A 72 -15.17 -0.80 11.50
N ARG A 73 -15.48 0.35 12.13
CA ARG A 73 -16.39 1.35 11.55
C ARG A 73 -15.66 2.36 10.68
N THR A 74 -14.40 2.62 11.01
CA THR A 74 -13.46 3.35 10.14
C THR A 74 -12.35 2.40 9.69
N LEU A 75 -11.97 2.48 8.42
CA LEU A 75 -10.82 1.77 7.89
C LEU A 75 -9.83 2.75 7.25
N VAL A 76 -8.60 2.76 7.73
CA VAL A 76 -7.47 3.45 7.09
C VAL A 76 -6.72 2.44 6.23
N LEU A 77 -6.68 2.67 4.92
CA LEU A 77 -6.09 1.76 3.95
C LEU A 77 -5.03 2.48 3.11
N GLY A 78 -3.78 2.03 3.20
CA GLY A 78 -2.67 2.54 2.41
C GLY A 78 -1.90 1.44 1.68
N GLU A 79 -0.98 1.82 0.79
CA GLU A 79 -0.12 0.84 0.12
C GLU A 79 0.87 0.19 1.09
N GLY A 80 1.68 1.01 1.76
CA GLY A 80 2.82 0.54 2.56
C GLY A 80 2.49 0.39 4.04
N ILE A 81 3.20 -0.53 4.69
CA ILE A 81 3.12 -0.77 6.14
C ILE A 81 3.58 0.48 6.90
N GLU A 82 4.70 1.07 6.48
CA GLU A 82 5.31 2.22 7.15
C GLU A 82 4.37 3.44 7.14
N LYS A 83 3.73 3.70 6.00
CA LYS A 83 2.76 4.76 5.79
C LYS A 83 1.53 4.63 6.70
N VAL A 84 0.96 3.43 6.76
CA VAL A 84 -0.24 3.16 7.57
C VAL A 84 0.10 3.23 9.07
N LEU A 85 1.24 2.65 9.48
CA LEU A 85 1.72 2.73 10.86
C LEU A 85 2.04 4.17 11.28
N ALA A 86 2.51 5.03 10.37
CA ALA A 86 2.76 6.43 10.68
C ALA A 86 1.47 7.16 11.09
N VAL A 87 0.39 6.94 10.33
CA VAL A 87 -0.94 7.48 10.66
C VAL A 87 -1.46 6.91 11.97
N TRP A 88 -1.38 5.59 12.17
CA TRP A 88 -1.77 4.96 13.44
C TRP A 88 -1.01 5.56 14.62
N THR A 89 0.31 5.68 14.51
CA THR A 89 1.18 6.20 15.58
C THR A 89 0.80 7.63 15.94
N ALA A 90 0.60 8.50 14.94
CA ALA A 90 0.19 9.88 15.17
C ALA A 90 -1.19 9.96 15.88
N MET A 91 -2.17 9.18 15.41
CA MET A 91 -3.51 9.17 16.01
C MET A 91 -3.50 8.60 17.43
N HIS A 92 -2.69 7.57 17.68
CA HIS A 92 -2.53 6.97 19.00
C HIS A 92 -1.85 7.93 19.98
N ALA A 93 -0.79 8.61 19.55
CA ALA A 93 -0.09 9.62 20.36
C ALA A 93 -0.98 10.82 20.70
N ASP A 94 -1.90 11.19 19.80
CA ASP A 94 -2.94 12.21 20.01
C ASP A 94 -4.07 11.76 20.96
N GLY A 95 -4.00 10.54 21.51
CA GLY A 95 -4.97 10.02 22.49
C GLY A 95 -6.35 9.70 21.90
N ARG A 96 -6.44 9.49 20.59
CA ARG A 96 -7.72 9.17 19.93
C ARG A 96 -8.21 7.78 20.33
N ASP A 97 -9.53 7.63 20.44
CA ASP A 97 -10.15 6.32 20.53
C ASP A 97 -10.08 5.61 19.16
N LEU A 98 -9.25 4.57 19.10
CA LEU A 98 -9.03 3.76 17.90
C LEU A 98 -9.69 2.39 17.97
N SER A 99 -10.53 2.13 18.98
CA SER A 99 -11.17 0.82 19.22
C SER A 99 -11.99 0.31 18.02
N THR A 100 -12.52 1.23 17.22
CA THR A 100 -13.33 0.93 16.01
C THR A 100 -12.65 1.34 14.71
N THR A 101 -11.33 1.58 14.73
CA THR A 101 -10.55 1.94 13.54
C THR A 101 -9.59 0.83 13.14
N GLY A 102 -9.82 0.24 11.97
CA GLY A 102 -8.89 -0.69 11.34
C GLY A 102 -7.79 0.06 10.58
N PHE A 103 -6.58 -0.49 10.59
CA PHE A 103 -5.41 0.06 9.89
C PHE A 103 -4.80 -1.02 9.01
N TRP A 104 -4.99 -0.93 7.70
CA TRP A 104 -4.60 -1.97 6.75
C TRP A 104 -3.59 -1.47 5.72
N SER A 105 -2.62 -2.32 5.41
CA SER A 105 -1.73 -2.16 4.25
C SER A 105 -2.17 -3.09 3.13
N ALA A 106 -2.27 -2.57 1.92
CA ALA A 106 -2.53 -3.34 0.71
C ALA A 106 -1.27 -4.02 0.14
N ALA A 107 -0.09 -3.75 0.71
CA ALA A 107 1.25 -4.12 0.26
C ALA A 107 1.65 -3.65 -1.15
N ASP A 108 0.68 -3.20 -1.97
CA ASP A 108 0.84 -2.77 -3.35
C ASP A 108 -0.28 -1.78 -3.69
N LEU A 109 0.07 -0.66 -4.31
CA LEU A 109 -0.89 0.39 -4.67
C LEU A 109 -2.03 -0.14 -5.55
N GLY A 110 -1.70 -0.98 -6.53
CA GLY A 110 -2.68 -1.56 -7.43
C GLY A 110 -3.67 -2.49 -6.73
N ASN A 111 -3.27 -3.12 -5.62
CA ASN A 111 -4.12 -4.01 -4.83
C ASN A 111 -5.20 -3.25 -4.05
N ILE A 112 -4.98 -1.98 -3.69
CA ILE A 112 -6.01 -1.12 -3.05
C ILE A 112 -7.27 -1.08 -3.90
N ALA A 113 -7.13 -0.78 -5.19
CA ALA A 113 -8.25 -0.56 -6.10
C ALA A 113 -8.54 -1.75 -7.03
N GLY A 114 -7.68 -2.78 -6.98
CA GLY A 114 -7.57 -3.87 -7.95
C GLY A 114 -7.54 -3.42 -9.41
N LYS A 115 -8.00 -4.30 -10.30
CA LYS A 115 -7.84 -4.16 -11.75
C LYS A 115 -8.71 -3.03 -12.31
N ALA A 116 -8.13 -2.24 -13.20
CA ALA A 116 -8.87 -1.25 -13.99
C ALA A 116 -9.62 -1.91 -15.16
N LYS A 117 -10.77 -1.35 -15.53
CA LYS A 117 -11.56 -1.78 -16.69
C LYS A 117 -10.77 -1.60 -17.98
N GLU A 118 -10.06 -0.48 -18.08
CA GLU A 118 -9.20 -0.14 -19.21
C GLU A 118 -8.02 0.74 -18.76
N PRO A 119 -6.90 0.76 -19.51
CA PRO A 119 -5.81 1.68 -19.26
C PRO A 119 -6.06 3.04 -19.92
N VAL A 120 -5.54 4.12 -19.33
CA VAL A 120 -5.59 5.48 -19.88
C VAL A 120 -4.20 5.96 -20.29
N ALA A 121 -4.14 6.98 -21.14
CA ALA A 121 -2.90 7.67 -21.48
C ALA A 121 -2.43 8.51 -20.29
N HIS A 122 -1.17 8.34 -19.90
CA HIS A 122 -0.55 9.25 -18.94
C HIS A 122 -0.34 10.62 -19.61
N PRO A 123 -0.67 11.75 -18.96
CA PRO A 123 -0.63 13.07 -19.58
C PRO A 123 0.77 13.49 -20.04
N THR A 124 1.80 13.18 -19.25
CA THR A 124 3.19 13.63 -19.51
C THR A 124 4.20 12.50 -19.72
N ALA A 125 4.08 11.39 -19.00
CA ALA A 125 5.03 10.27 -19.06
C ALA A 125 5.05 9.55 -20.41
N LYS A 126 6.27 9.21 -20.85
CA LYS A 126 6.54 8.44 -22.06
C LYS A 126 7.31 7.16 -21.72
N THR A 127 7.15 6.15 -22.57
CA THR A 127 7.96 4.93 -22.58
C THR A 127 9.38 5.23 -23.08
N PRO A 128 10.36 4.32 -22.89
CA PRO A 128 11.72 4.49 -23.42
C PRO A 128 11.77 4.70 -24.95
N THR A 129 10.77 4.21 -25.69
CA THR A 129 10.64 4.40 -27.14
C THR A 129 9.90 5.68 -27.52
N GLY A 130 9.69 6.62 -26.58
CA GLY A 130 9.05 7.92 -26.81
C GLY A 130 7.52 7.90 -26.96
N ARG A 131 6.87 6.73 -26.93
CA ARG A 131 5.40 6.62 -26.98
C ARG A 131 4.78 7.00 -25.65
N VAL A 132 3.57 7.55 -25.66
CA VAL A 132 2.81 7.87 -24.44
C VAL A 132 2.67 6.63 -23.56
N LYS A 133 3.05 6.76 -22.28
CA LYS A 133 2.92 5.68 -21.30
C LYS A 133 1.43 5.45 -21.00
N ARG A 134 0.99 4.19 -21.01
CA ARG A 134 -0.36 3.80 -20.59
C ARG A 134 -0.31 3.31 -19.15
N VAL A 135 -1.27 3.74 -18.33
CA VAL A 135 -1.39 3.34 -16.92
C VAL A 135 -2.80 2.80 -16.64
N PRO A 136 -3.00 1.95 -15.62
CA PRO A 136 -4.35 1.49 -15.26
C PRO A 136 -5.29 2.68 -14.97
N GLY A 137 -6.43 2.72 -15.65
CA GLY A 137 -7.37 3.83 -15.56
C GLY A 137 -8.18 3.90 -14.27
N PRO A 138 -8.94 4.99 -14.08
CA PRO A 138 -9.70 5.25 -12.86
C PRO A 138 -10.96 4.38 -12.71
N SER A 139 -11.43 3.72 -13.76
CA SER A 139 -12.65 2.91 -13.69
C SER A 139 -12.34 1.48 -13.24
N PRO A 140 -13.00 0.92 -12.21
CA PRO A 140 -12.76 -0.43 -11.75
C PRO A 140 -13.36 -1.50 -12.68
N ASP A 141 -12.65 -2.61 -12.83
CA ASP A 141 -13.23 -3.88 -13.25
C ASP A 141 -13.87 -4.54 -12.02
N LEU A 142 -15.18 -4.37 -11.83
CA LEU A 142 -15.89 -4.84 -10.64
C LEU A 142 -15.96 -6.38 -10.53
N LEU A 143 -15.67 -7.11 -11.60
CA LEU A 143 -15.63 -8.58 -11.59
C LEU A 143 -14.25 -9.11 -11.17
N ALA A 144 -13.21 -8.27 -11.23
CA ALA A 144 -11.87 -8.65 -10.83
C ALA A 144 -11.68 -8.47 -9.31
N PRO A 145 -11.01 -9.41 -8.62
CA PRO A 145 -10.91 -9.37 -7.16
C PRO A 145 -10.14 -8.14 -6.66
N ALA A 146 -10.49 -7.75 -5.43
CA ALA A 146 -10.02 -6.59 -4.67
C ALA A 146 -9.75 -7.01 -3.24
N ILE A 147 -9.18 -6.10 -2.44
CA ILE A 147 -9.33 -6.22 -0.99
C ILE A 147 -10.81 -6.13 -0.65
N ASP A 148 -11.30 -7.04 0.18
CA ASP A 148 -12.68 -7.02 0.65
C ASP A 148 -12.80 -6.05 1.83
N VAL A 149 -13.50 -4.92 1.64
CA VAL A 149 -13.68 -3.90 2.67
C VAL A 149 -14.96 -4.20 3.45
N PRO A 150 -14.88 -4.55 4.76
CA PRO A 150 -16.00 -5.08 5.52
C PRO A 150 -17.24 -4.20 5.49
N ASP A 151 -18.41 -4.83 5.50
CA ASP A 151 -19.68 -4.13 5.43
C ASP A 151 -19.99 -3.27 6.66
N LEU A 152 -19.24 -3.41 7.75
CA LEU A 152 -19.34 -2.54 8.92
C LEU A 152 -18.64 -1.19 8.73
N VAL A 153 -17.73 -1.08 7.75
CA VAL A 153 -16.98 0.15 7.48
C VAL A 153 -17.90 1.22 6.92
N GLN A 154 -18.11 2.27 7.71
CA GLN A 154 -18.88 3.47 7.39
C GLN A 154 -17.97 4.58 6.85
N ARG A 155 -16.68 4.58 7.21
CA ARG A 155 -15.70 5.54 6.70
C ARG A 155 -14.45 4.81 6.20
N LEU A 156 -14.13 4.98 4.92
CA LEU A 156 -12.91 4.46 4.30
C LEU A 156 -11.96 5.62 4.00
N VAL A 157 -10.81 5.64 4.66
CA VAL A 157 -9.74 6.61 4.43
C VAL A 157 -8.66 5.94 3.59
N LEU A 158 -8.53 6.37 2.34
CA LEU A 158 -7.50 5.91 1.41
C LEU A 158 -6.27 6.81 1.55
N LEU A 159 -5.12 6.23 1.82
CA LEU A 159 -3.86 6.96 1.91
C LEU A 159 -3.21 7.03 0.53
N GLY A 160 -3.14 8.24 -0.02
CA GLY A 160 -2.42 8.53 -1.26
C GLY A 160 -0.91 8.33 -1.12
N ASP A 161 -0.23 8.36 -2.26
CA ASP A 161 1.22 8.38 -2.35
C ASP A 161 1.67 9.64 -3.09
N SER A 162 2.23 10.59 -2.34
CA SER A 162 2.73 11.87 -2.85
C SER A 162 4.20 11.81 -3.29
N THR A 163 4.86 10.65 -3.17
CA THR A 163 6.27 10.46 -3.54
C THR A 163 6.48 9.72 -4.87
N SER A 164 5.39 9.19 -5.43
CA SER A 164 5.40 8.51 -6.72
C SER A 164 4.67 9.31 -7.81
N ASP A 165 4.40 8.66 -8.94
CA ASP A 165 3.69 9.23 -10.08
C ASP A 165 2.27 9.64 -9.69
N ARG A 166 2.07 10.94 -9.46
CA ARG A 166 0.82 11.53 -8.95
C ARG A 166 -0.41 11.11 -9.75
N PHE A 167 -0.34 11.19 -11.08
CA PHE A 167 -1.46 10.85 -11.96
C PHE A 167 -1.85 9.37 -11.86
N SER A 168 -0.87 8.48 -11.83
CA SER A 168 -1.11 7.04 -11.66
C SER A 168 -1.76 6.75 -10.32
N THR A 169 -1.28 7.40 -9.26
CA THR A 169 -1.84 7.25 -7.90
C THR A 169 -3.26 7.80 -7.82
N GLU A 170 -3.54 8.97 -8.41
CA GLU A 170 -4.90 9.52 -8.51
C GLU A 170 -5.85 8.59 -9.26
N CYS A 171 -5.40 7.96 -10.34
CA CYS A 171 -6.18 6.93 -11.03
C CYS A 171 -6.51 5.74 -10.11
N VAL A 172 -5.57 5.30 -9.27
CA VAL A 172 -5.85 4.24 -8.28
C VAL A 172 -6.85 4.71 -7.23
N MET A 173 -6.67 5.92 -6.68
CA MET A 173 -7.56 6.45 -5.64
C MET A 173 -8.99 6.64 -6.15
N ALA A 174 -9.15 7.19 -7.36
CA ALA A 174 -10.45 7.29 -8.01
C ALA A 174 -11.09 5.90 -8.21
N ARG A 175 -10.28 4.92 -8.65
CA ARG A 175 -10.74 3.54 -8.85
C ARG A 175 -11.20 2.87 -7.56
N ALA A 176 -10.44 3.04 -6.49
CA ALA A 176 -10.82 2.56 -5.16
C ALA A 176 -12.10 3.25 -4.67
N GLY A 177 -12.20 4.57 -4.86
CA GLY A 177 -13.39 5.35 -4.52
C GLY A 177 -14.65 4.81 -5.20
N THR A 178 -14.63 4.62 -6.52
CA THR A 178 -15.77 4.04 -7.25
C THR A 178 -16.04 2.60 -6.84
N ARG A 179 -15.01 1.78 -6.65
CA ARG A 179 -15.17 0.36 -6.30
C ARG A 179 -15.84 0.15 -4.94
N TYR A 180 -15.45 0.94 -3.94
CA TYR A 180 -15.91 0.74 -2.57
C TYR A 180 -17.12 1.60 -2.20
N MET A 181 -17.62 2.41 -3.15
CA MET A 181 -18.79 3.26 -2.97
C MET A 181 -20.04 2.43 -2.72
N ARG A 182 -20.79 2.79 -1.68
CA ARG A 182 -22.10 2.24 -1.36
C ARG A 182 -22.87 3.21 -0.46
N ALA A 183 -24.18 3.00 -0.34
CA ALA A 183 -25.02 3.81 0.56
C ALA A 183 -24.49 3.78 2.00
N GLY A 184 -24.39 4.95 2.63
CA GLY A 184 -23.95 5.08 4.02
C GLY A 184 -22.44 4.92 4.27
N ARG A 185 -21.61 4.74 3.22
CA ARG A 185 -20.15 4.75 3.34
C ARG A 185 -19.55 6.06 2.82
N GLU A 186 -18.88 6.78 3.70
CA GLU A 186 -17.99 7.89 3.37
C GLU A 186 -16.66 7.36 2.86
N ILE A 187 -16.13 7.95 1.79
CA ILE A 187 -14.79 7.64 1.28
C ILE A 187 -14.01 8.94 1.17
N VAL A 188 -12.83 8.97 1.80
CA VAL A 188 -11.92 10.11 1.81
C VAL A 188 -10.57 9.67 1.29
N VAL A 189 -9.93 10.49 0.47
CA VAL A 189 -8.53 10.30 0.07
C VAL A 189 -7.69 11.32 0.83
N ALA A 190 -6.81 10.83 1.70
CA ALA A 190 -5.85 11.65 2.43
C ALA A 190 -4.51 11.66 1.69
N TRP A 191 -3.96 12.85 1.48
CA TRP A 191 -2.66 13.05 0.85
C TRP A 191 -1.70 13.70 1.85
N ALA A 192 -0.46 13.21 1.89
CA ALA A 192 0.63 13.98 2.45
C ALA A 192 0.98 15.17 1.53
N PRO A 193 1.66 16.21 2.03
CA PRO A 193 2.24 17.25 1.19
C PRO A 193 3.05 16.66 0.03
N ASP A 194 3.16 17.42 -1.06
CA ASP A 194 3.92 16.98 -2.23
C ASP A 194 5.36 16.62 -1.84
N GLU A 195 5.88 15.54 -2.45
CA GLU A 195 7.21 14.97 -2.21
C GLU A 195 7.46 14.38 -0.81
N LYS A 196 6.45 14.36 0.08
CA LYS A 196 6.54 13.74 1.40
C LYS A 196 5.65 12.49 1.51
N ASP A 197 6.07 11.56 2.35
CA ASP A 197 5.21 10.46 2.82
C ASP A 197 4.75 10.73 4.27
N PHE A 198 3.72 10.01 4.74
CA PHE A 198 3.18 10.14 6.10
C PHE A 198 4.23 9.81 7.18
N ASP A 199 5.19 8.93 6.91
CA ASP A 199 6.29 8.67 7.85
C ASP A 199 7.32 9.81 7.89
N ASP A 200 7.47 10.59 6.83
CA ASP A 200 8.25 11.84 6.89
C ASP A 200 7.55 12.85 7.81
N LEU A 201 6.22 12.99 7.70
CA LEU A 201 5.43 13.87 8.59
C LEU A 201 5.51 13.46 10.07
N LEU A 202 5.43 12.15 10.35
CA LEU A 202 5.56 11.65 11.72
C LEU A 202 6.94 11.96 12.31
N ARG A 203 8.01 11.80 11.53
CA ARG A 203 9.38 12.11 11.98
C ARG A 203 9.60 13.60 12.22
N GLU A 204 8.93 14.47 11.47
CA GLU A 204 9.01 15.92 11.65
C GLU A 204 8.23 16.41 12.89
N ALA A 205 7.22 15.65 13.33
CA ALA A 205 6.40 15.99 14.49
C ALA A 205 6.93 15.43 15.83
N ALA A 206 7.89 14.49 15.79
CA ALA A 206 8.51 13.84 16.94
C ALA A 206 9.75 14.60 17.44
#